data_AF-A0A845RUL0-F1
#
_entry.id   AF-A0A845RUL0-F1
#
_cell.length_a   1.000
_cell.length_b   1.000
_cell.length_c   1.000
_cell.angle_alpha   90.00
_cell.angle_beta   90.00
_cell.angle_gamma   90.00
#
_symmetry.space_group_name_H-M   'P 1'
#
loop_
_entity.id
_entity.type
_entity.pdbx_description
1 polymer ?
#
loop_
_entity_poly.entity_id
_entity_poly.type
_entity_poly.pdbx_seq_one_letter_code
_entity_poly.pdbx_strand_id
1 'polypeptide(L)'
;MKRVPVLVALSYLIMVTVNALANILPIAGMNTGAVSDSYPNLFAPAGITFSIWGVIYLLLALHTLYQFTNKLEGKLDTIGLLFSLSSVANALWIFSWHYRRIGLSVVLMLCILGLLIRINLLIQNMK
;
A
#
# COMPACT_ATOMS: atom_id res chain seq x y z
N MET A 1 -4.51 -10.31 -24.09
CA MET A 1 -5.05 -9.22 -23.26
C MET A 1 -4.18 -9.08 -22.02
N LYS A 2 -3.64 -7.89 -21.74
CA LYS A 2 -2.82 -7.60 -20.54
C LYS A 2 -3.71 -7.48 -19.29
N ARG A 3 -4.18 -8.62 -18.76
CA ARG A 3 -5.14 -8.66 -17.62
C ARG A 3 -4.50 -8.20 -16.30
N VAL A 4 -3.28 -8.63 -16.01
CA VAL A 4 -2.60 -8.31 -14.75
C VAL A 4 -2.18 -6.83 -14.64
N PRO A 5 -1.60 -6.18 -15.67
CA PRO A 5 -1.30 -4.75 -15.59
C PRO A 5 -2.52 -3.87 -15.30
N VAL A 6 -3.69 -4.22 -15.87
CA VAL A 6 -4.96 -3.52 -15.57
C VAL A 6 -5.36 -3.70 -14.11
N LEU A 7 -5.24 -4.92 -13.57
CA LEU A 7 -5.52 -5.18 -12.16
C LEU A 7 -4.61 -4.35 -11.25
N VAL A 8 -3.30 -4.35 -11.54
CA VAL A 8 -2.28 -3.56 -10.81
C VAL A 8 -2.65 -2.08 -10.80
N ALA A 9 -3.02 -1.53 -11.96
CA ALA A 9 -3.42 -0.13 -12.06
C ALA A 9 -4.67 0.19 -11.25
N LEU A 10 -5.72 -0.64 -11.37
CA LEU A 10 -6.96 -0.45 -10.63
C LEU A 10 -6.75 -0.55 -9.12
N SER A 11 -6.01 -1.57 -8.64
CA SER A 11 -5.73 -1.74 -7.22
C SER A 11 -4.86 -0.60 -6.66
N TYR A 12 -3.87 -0.15 -7.43
CA TYR A 12 -3.04 1.00 -7.06
C TYR A 12 -3.87 2.28 -6.95
N LEU A 13 -4.73 2.56 -7.93
CA LEU A 13 -5.59 3.74 -7.91
C LEU A 13 -6.52 3.71 -6.70
N ILE A 14 -7.17 2.58 -6.43
CA ILE A 14 -8.03 2.41 -5.25
C ILE A 14 -7.22 2.68 -3.97
N MET A 15 -6.05 2.07 -3.82
CA MET A 15 -5.20 2.23 -2.65
C MET A 15 -4.78 3.69 -2.44
N VAL A 16 -4.27 4.37 -3.47
CA VAL A 16 -3.85 5.78 -3.37
C VAL A 16 -5.04 6.68 -3.09
N THR A 17 -6.17 6.47 -3.75
CA THR A 17 -7.39 7.24 -3.49
C THR A 17 -7.84 7.10 -2.05
N VAL A 18 -7.87 5.88 -1.49
CA VAL A 18 -8.26 5.66 -0.09
C VAL A 18 -7.30 6.34 0.88
N ASN A 19 -5.98 6.25 0.64
CA ASN A 19 -4.98 6.93 1.47
C ASN A 19 -5.04 8.45 1.34
N ALA A 20 -5.30 8.98 0.15
CA ALA A 20 -5.48 10.41 -0.06
C ALA A 20 -6.75 10.90 0.65
N LEU A 21 -7.87 10.20 0.50
CA LEU A 21 -9.13 10.52 1.18
C LEU A 21 -8.97 10.48 2.70
N ALA A 22 -8.22 9.53 3.25
CA ALA A 22 -7.93 9.46 4.68
C ALA A 22 -7.29 10.74 5.25
N ASN A 23 -6.62 11.53 4.41
CA ASN A 23 -5.97 12.78 4.80
C ASN A 23 -6.73 14.03 4.34
N ILE A 24 -7.39 14.00 3.18
CA ILE A 24 -8.16 15.12 2.61
C ILE A 24 -9.55 15.22 3.23
N LEU A 25 -10.23 14.08 3.36
CA LEU A 25 -11.60 13.97 3.88
C LEU A 25 -11.56 13.07 5.13
N PRO A 26 -11.15 13.60 6.30
CA PRO A 26 -10.73 12.80 7.45
C PRO A 26 -11.73 11.69 7.77
N ILE A 27 -11.38 10.47 7.38
CA ILE A 27 -12.21 9.28 7.55
C ILE A 27 -12.36 9.08 9.06
N ALA A 28 -13.60 8.93 9.54
CA ALA A 28 -13.93 8.91 10.97
C ALA A 28 -13.53 10.18 11.76
N GLY A 29 -13.43 11.34 11.08
CA GLY A 29 -13.20 12.65 11.70
C GLY A 29 -11.76 12.96 12.09
N MET A 30 -10.81 12.07 11.78
CA MET A 30 -9.37 12.28 12.02
C MET A 30 -8.57 11.92 10.78
N ASN A 31 -7.46 12.61 10.55
CA ASN A 31 -6.47 12.20 9.54
C ASN A 31 -5.59 11.06 10.10
N THR A 32 -4.82 10.41 9.23
CA THR A 32 -4.02 9.23 9.60
C THR A 32 -2.99 9.54 10.69
N GLY A 33 -2.37 10.73 10.64
CA GLY A 33 -1.42 11.20 11.65
C GLY A 33 -2.08 11.46 13.01
N ALA A 34 -3.26 12.10 13.04
CA ALA A 34 -4.00 12.37 14.26
C ALA A 34 -4.46 11.09 14.98
N VAL A 35 -4.79 10.03 14.23
CA VAL A 35 -5.02 8.71 14.83
C VAL A 35 -3.75 8.21 15.52
N SER A 36 -2.57 8.37 14.89
CA SER A 36 -1.29 8.02 15.51
C SER A 36 -1.03 8.84 16.78
N ASP A 37 -1.25 10.16 16.72
CA ASP A 37 -1.03 11.08 17.85
C ASP A 37 -1.95 10.77 19.05
N SER A 38 -3.10 10.15 18.80
CA SER A 38 -4.02 9.71 19.87
C SER A 38 -3.50 8.52 20.69
N TYR A 39 -2.47 7.82 20.21
CA TYR A 39 -1.81 6.72 20.91
C TYR A 39 -0.38 7.14 21.29
N PRO A 40 -0.18 7.80 22.45
CA PRO A 40 1.13 8.30 22.84
C PRO A 40 2.12 7.15 22.98
N ASN A 41 3.23 7.24 22.26
CA ASN A 41 4.31 6.26 22.31
C ASN A 41 5.65 6.91 21.94
N LEU A 42 6.76 6.31 22.39
CA LEU A 42 8.11 6.84 22.20
C LEU A 42 8.68 6.60 20.80
N PHE A 43 7.93 5.93 19.93
CA PHE A 43 8.39 5.43 18.63
C PHE A 43 7.75 6.17 17.45
N ALA A 44 6.62 6.85 17.66
CA ALA A 44 5.92 7.59 16.63
C ALA A 44 6.81 8.75 16.16
N PRO A 45 7.16 8.80 14.87
CA PRO A 45 8.01 9.85 14.36
C PRO A 45 7.22 11.17 14.27
N ALA A 46 7.94 12.28 14.12
CA ALA A 46 7.33 13.58 13.89
C ALA A 46 6.42 13.56 12.65
N GLY A 47 5.36 14.37 12.65
CA GLY A 47 4.36 14.42 11.57
C GLY A 47 4.95 14.58 10.15
N ILE A 48 6.08 15.29 10.03
CA ILE A 48 6.76 15.47 8.73
C ILE A 48 7.29 14.15 8.14
N THR A 49 7.61 13.15 8.97
CA THR A 49 8.10 11.84 8.52
C THR A 49 7.04 11.10 7.68
N PHE A 50 5.75 11.39 7.88
CA PHE A 50 4.69 10.85 7.04
C PHE A 50 4.71 11.38 5.58
N SER A 51 5.49 12.41 5.27
CA SER A 51 5.67 12.86 3.88
C SER A 51 6.34 11.82 2.97
N ILE A 52 7.05 10.83 3.54
CA ILE A 52 7.67 9.73 2.81
C ILE A 52 6.66 8.93 1.97
N TRP A 53 5.41 8.86 2.40
CA TRP A 53 4.34 8.16 1.68
C TRP A 53 4.13 8.71 0.27
N GLY A 54 4.30 10.03 0.07
CA GLY A 54 4.22 10.62 -1.28
C GLY A 54 5.28 10.07 -2.23
N VAL A 55 6.52 9.90 -1.75
CA VAL A 55 7.62 9.31 -2.52
C VAL A 55 7.34 7.82 -2.80
N ILE A 56 6.86 7.08 -1.81
CA ILE A 56 6.49 5.66 -1.98
C ILE A 56 5.39 5.54 -3.06
N TYR A 57 4.32 6.33 -2.99
CA TYR A 57 3.25 6.30 -3.99
C TYR A 57 3.77 6.64 -5.39
N LEU A 58 4.65 7.63 -5.52
CA LEU A 58 5.27 7.94 -6.80
C LEU A 58 6.05 6.74 -7.38
N LEU A 59 6.87 6.08 -6.56
CA LEU A 59 7.62 4.90 -7.00
C LEU A 59 6.69 3.73 -7.39
N LEU A 60 5.59 3.54 -6.65
CA LEU A 60 4.57 2.53 -6.98
C LEU A 60 3.80 2.88 -8.27
N ALA A 61 3.59 4.17 -8.56
CA ALA A 61 3.05 4.62 -9.85
C ALA A 61 3.99 4.24 -11.00
N LEU A 62 5.29 4.47 -10.84
CA LEU A 62 6.29 4.09 -11.84
C LEU A 62 6.32 2.57 -12.05
N HIS A 63 6.21 1.78 -10.98
CA HIS A 63 6.08 0.32 -11.08
C HIS A 63 4.81 -0.08 -11.85
N THR A 64 3.68 0.56 -11.56
CA THR A 64 2.40 0.33 -12.26
C THR A 64 2.56 0.59 -13.76
N LEU A 65 3.21 1.69 -14.15
CA LEU A 65 3.49 2.01 -15.56
C LEU A 65 4.46 1.02 -16.21
N TYR A 66 5.49 0.60 -15.48
CA TYR A 66 6.46 -0.40 -15.93
C TYR A 66 5.80 -1.74 -16.28
N GLN A 67 4.73 -2.10 -15.56
CA GLN A 67 3.97 -3.31 -15.83
C GLN A 67 3.30 -3.32 -17.21
N PHE A 68 2.99 -2.15 -17.78
CA PHE A 68 2.41 -2.04 -19.12
C PHE A 68 3.45 -2.09 -20.23
N THR A 69 4.72 -1.74 -19.96
CA THR A 69 5.76 -1.61 -20.99
C THR A 69 6.62 -2.86 -21.15
N ASN A 70 6.71 -3.70 -20.13
CA ASN A 70 7.62 -4.84 -20.13
C ASN A 70 7.06 -6.10 -20.82
N LYS A 71 7.95 -6.90 -21.43
CA LYS A 71 7.71 -8.20 -22.09
C LYS A 71 8.17 -9.41 -21.27
N LEU A 72 8.66 -9.23 -20.03
CA LEU A 72 8.98 -10.33 -19.11
C LEU A 72 7.70 -10.99 -18.54
N GLU A 73 6.92 -11.57 -19.45
CA GLU A 73 5.62 -12.22 -19.19
C GLU A 73 5.81 -13.40 -18.21
N GLY A 74 4.90 -13.55 -17.23
CA GLY A 74 4.95 -14.60 -16.21
C GLY A 74 5.50 -14.20 -14.84
N LYS A 75 6.80 -13.89 -14.71
CA LYS A 75 7.39 -13.50 -13.40
C LYS A 75 6.86 -12.14 -12.93
N LEU A 76 6.75 -11.17 -13.85
CA LEU A 76 6.15 -9.86 -13.55
C LEU A 76 4.67 -10.00 -13.20
N ASP A 77 3.93 -10.89 -13.85
CA ASP A 77 2.51 -11.10 -13.55
C ASP A 77 2.30 -11.59 -12.11
N THR A 78 3.16 -12.49 -11.64
CA THR A 78 3.11 -12.96 -10.25
C THR A 78 3.37 -11.81 -9.27
N ILE A 79 4.36 -10.97 -9.56
CA ILE A 79 4.64 -9.76 -8.75
C ILE A 79 3.45 -8.81 -8.77
N GLY A 80 2.85 -8.58 -9.94
CA GLY A 80 1.69 -7.71 -10.10
C GLY A 80 0.46 -8.20 -9.32
N LEU A 81 0.22 -9.51 -9.29
CA LEU A 81 -0.86 -10.11 -8.48
C LEU A 81 -0.62 -9.89 -6.99
N LEU A 82 0.59 -10.16 -6.50
CA LEU A 82 0.96 -9.94 -5.09
C LEU A 82 0.89 -8.45 -4.71
N PHE A 83 1.35 -7.57 -5.60
CA PHE A 83 1.24 -6.13 -5.43
C PHE A 83 -0.22 -5.69 -5.33
N SER A 84 -1.08 -6.21 -6.20
CA SER A 84 -2.52 -5.89 -6.19
C SER A 84 -3.18 -6.32 -4.87
N LEU A 85 -2.84 -7.51 -4.37
CA LEU A 85 -3.28 -7.97 -3.05
C LEU A 85 -2.78 -7.04 -1.93
N SER A 86 -1.53 -6.59 -2.01
CA SER A 86 -0.96 -5.68 -1.02
C SER A 86 -1.64 -4.31 -1.02
N SER A 87 -2.03 -3.81 -2.20
CA SER A 87 -2.79 -2.57 -2.37
C SER A 87 -4.19 -2.67 -1.76
N VAL A 88 -4.88 -3.79 -1.96
CA VAL A 88 -6.20 -4.04 -1.34
C VAL A 88 -6.07 -4.14 0.18
N ALA A 89 -5.08 -4.90 0.67
CA ALA A 89 -4.82 -5.01 2.11
C ALA A 89 -4.49 -3.64 2.73
N ASN A 90 -3.74 -2.78 2.04
CA ASN A 90 -3.44 -1.42 2.47
C ASN A 90 -4.69 -0.53 2.52
N ALA A 91 -5.57 -0.60 1.52
CA ALA A 91 -6.84 0.14 1.55
C ALA A 91 -7.72 -0.31 2.74
N LEU A 92 -7.83 -1.62 2.99
CA LEU A 92 -8.54 -2.17 4.14
C LEU A 92 -7.90 -1.76 5.48
N TRP A 93 -6.57 -1.69 5.51
CA TRP A 93 -5.83 -1.25 6.68
C TRP A 93 -6.16 0.19 7.06
N ILE A 94 -6.28 1.10 6.09
CA ILE A 94 -6.69 2.49 6.35
C ILE A 94 -8.05 2.56 7.04
N PHE A 95 -9.04 1.80 6.58
CA PHE A 95 -10.33 1.75 7.25
C PHE A 95 -10.20 1.20 8.68
N SER A 96 -9.50 0.07 8.85
CA SER A 96 -9.28 -0.52 10.17
C SER A 96 -8.57 0.45 11.14
N TRP A 97 -7.61 1.22 10.64
CA TRP A 97 -6.85 2.21 11.37
C TRP A 97 -7.74 3.38 11.81
N HIS A 98 -8.46 3.99 10.88
CA HIS A 98 -9.34 5.14 11.17
C HIS A 98 -10.53 4.78 12.08
N TYR A 99 -11.04 3.55 12.01
CA TYR A 99 -12.06 3.04 12.94
C TYR A 99 -11.49 2.51 14.26
N ARG A 100 -10.19 2.74 14.54
CA ARG A 100 -9.51 2.34 15.79
C ARG A 100 -9.62 0.84 16.08
N ARG A 101 -9.78 0.02 15.05
CA ARG A 101 -9.72 -1.45 15.13
C ARG A 101 -8.27 -1.88 15.09
N ILE A 102 -7.51 -1.57 16.16
CA ILE A 102 -6.05 -1.73 16.19
C ILE A 102 -5.62 -3.19 15.99
N GLY A 103 -6.29 -4.17 16.61
CA GLY A 103 -5.96 -5.59 16.42
C GLY A 103 -6.09 -6.04 14.95
N LEU A 104 -7.17 -5.66 14.27
CA LEU A 104 -7.35 -5.93 12.84
C LEU A 104 -6.33 -5.18 11.99
N SER A 105 -5.99 -3.94 12.38
CA SER A 105 -4.97 -3.15 11.71
C SER A 105 -3.60 -3.84 11.75
N VAL A 106 -3.21 -4.41 12.90
CA VAL A 106 -1.96 -5.18 13.03
C VAL A 106 -1.97 -6.41 12.12
N VAL A 107 -3.08 -7.17 12.08
CA VAL A 107 -3.21 -8.34 11.18
C VAL A 107 -3.04 -7.92 9.72
N LEU A 108 -3.65 -6.81 9.30
CA LEU A 108 -3.52 -6.28 7.94
C LEU A 108 -2.09 -5.80 7.65
N MET A 109 -1.41 -5.15 8.61
CA MET A 109 0.00 -4.76 8.47
C MET A 109 0.92 -5.97 8.30
N LEU A 110 0.72 -7.04 9.07
CA LEU A 110 1.48 -8.28 8.92
C LEU A 110 1.21 -8.96 7.58
N CYS A 111 -0.03 -8.91 7.08
CA CYS A 111 -0.39 -9.40 5.75
C CYS A 111 0.36 -8.63 4.65
N ILE A 112 0.35 -7.28 4.70
CA ILE A 112 1.10 -6.43 3.78
C ILE A 112 2.59 -6.76 3.83
N LEU A 113 3.16 -6.89 5.04
CA LEU A 113 4.57 -7.24 5.23
C LEU A 113 4.91 -8.59 4.58
N GLY A 114 4.09 -9.63 4.81
CA GLY A 114 4.29 -10.95 4.20
C GLY A 114 4.25 -10.91 2.67
N LEU A 115 3.33 -10.13 2.09
CA LEU A 115 3.25 -9.92 0.64
C LEU A 115 4.49 -9.22 0.10
N LEU A 116 4.97 -8.17 0.78
CA LEU A 116 6.19 -7.45 0.38
C LEU A 116 7.44 -8.32 0.48
N ILE A 117 7.58 -9.12 1.53
CA ILE A 117 8.67 -10.11 1.67
C ILE A 117 8.64 -11.07 0.48
N ARG A 118 7.46 -11.59 0.13
CA ARG A 118 7.32 -12.51 -1.01
C ARG A 118 7.69 -11.86 -2.33
N ILE A 119 7.25 -10.62 -2.56
CA ILE A 119 7.61 -9.83 -3.75
C ILE A 119 9.13 -9.65 -3.82
N ASN A 120 9.77 -9.25 -2.72
CA ASN A 120 11.21 -9.05 -2.67
C ASN A 120 11.99 -10.34 -2.98
N LEU A 121 11.58 -11.49 -2.42
CA LEU A 121 12.19 -12.78 -2.74
C LEU A 121 12.04 -13.16 -4.21
N LEU A 122 10.89 -12.88 -4.83
CA LEU A 122 10.69 -13.13 -6.26
C LEU A 122 11.61 -12.25 -7.11
N ILE A 123 11.75 -10.96 -6.77
CA ILE A 123 12.65 -10.03 -7.46
C ILE A 123 14.10 -10.50 -7.35
N GLN A 124 14.53 -10.99 -6.19
CA GLN A 124 15.90 -11.51 -6.01
C GLN A 124 16.18 -12.74 -6.87
N ASN A 125 15.17 -13.61 -7.07
CA ASN A 125 15.23 -14.79 -7.93
C ASN A 125 15.01 -14.48 -9.43
N MET A 126 14.90 -13.20 -9.81
CA MET A 126 14.85 -12.76 -11.21
C MET A 126 16.22 -12.44 -11.80
N LYS A 127 17.28 -12.47 -10.98
CA LYS A 127 18.67 -12.51 -11.46
C LYS A 127 18.94 -13.81 -12.20
#